data_AF-A0A725Q896-F1
#
_entry.id   AF-A0A725Q896-F1
#
_cell.length_a   1.000
_cell.length_b   1.000
_cell.length_c   1.000
_cell.angle_alpha   90.00
_cell.angle_beta   90.00
_cell.angle_gamma   90.00
#
_symmetry.space_group_name_H-M   'P 1'
#
loop_
_entity.id
_entity.type
_entity.pdbx_description
1 polymer ?
#
loop_
_entity_poly.entity_id
_entity_poly.type
_entity_poly.pdbx_seq_one_letter_code
_entity_poly.pdbx_strand_id
1 'polypeptide(L)'
;SYGLNTNLSDKGDRSLSGNLSYGFDAIQTNMMLSQGRDNTTVSGSVSGTILGTADSGLMMTKETGNTLGVARIPGVKGVRINGSAPTNSKGYTVVNLSDYSLNRVSVDMENVPDDLELQTTSFNVVPTEKAVVYREFGAEHVLRYILRVKERDGRILNGGSAQTEQGLDAGFIAGNGVLLMNMLSAPSRVSVERGDGSVCHFSVKGIVPNTGKVQEVYCE
;
A
#
# COMPACT_ATOMS: atom_id res chain seq x y z
N SER A 1 -13.84 10.18 15.65
CA SER A 1 -13.73 10.36 17.11
C SER A 1 -15.03 10.95 17.64
N TYR A 2 -15.32 10.70 18.91
CA TYR A 2 -16.44 11.32 19.61
C TYR A 2 -15.98 11.65 21.03
N GLY A 3 -16.63 12.62 21.67
CA GLY A 3 -16.28 13.07 23.01
C GLY A 3 -17.48 13.65 23.74
N LEU A 4 -17.55 13.39 25.04
CA LEU A 4 -18.57 13.93 25.94
C LEU A 4 -17.86 14.62 27.09
N ASN A 5 -18.19 15.88 27.36
CA ASN A 5 -17.58 16.67 28.41
C ASN A 5 -18.66 17.35 29.26
N THR A 6 -18.42 17.41 30.58
CA THR A 6 -19.29 18.09 31.54
C THR A 6 -18.51 19.17 32.27
N ASN A 7 -19.02 20.40 32.31
CA ASN A 7 -18.41 21.47 33.09
C ASN A 7 -19.38 21.94 34.19
N LEU A 8 -18.80 22.23 35.36
CA LEU A 8 -19.47 22.77 36.54
C LEU A 8 -18.64 23.97 37.02
N SER A 9 -19.28 25.11 37.27
CA SER A 9 -18.63 26.34 37.76
C SER A 9 -19.14 26.70 39.16
N ASP A 10 -18.29 27.34 39.97
CA ASP A 10 -18.63 27.84 41.32
C ASP A 10 -19.81 28.83 41.33
N LYS A 11 -20.12 29.46 40.19
CA LYS A 11 -21.32 30.30 40.02
C LYS A 11 -22.61 29.49 39.75
N GLY A 12 -22.52 28.16 39.81
CA GLY A 12 -23.64 27.23 39.61
C GLY A 12 -23.93 26.87 38.15
N ASP A 13 -23.17 27.38 37.19
CA ASP A 13 -23.39 27.08 35.78
C ASP A 13 -22.93 25.65 35.46
N ARG A 14 -23.85 24.87 34.90
CA ARG A 14 -23.62 23.51 34.43
C ARG A 14 -23.75 23.49 32.92
N SER A 15 -22.77 22.90 32.25
CA SER A 15 -22.87 22.61 30.83
C SER A 15 -22.51 21.17 30.50
N LEU A 16 -23.22 20.62 29.53
CA LEU A 16 -22.95 19.32 28.93
C LEU A 16 -22.63 19.58 27.45
N SER A 17 -21.53 19.02 26.96
CA SER A 17 -21.19 19.11 25.55
C SER A 17 -20.84 17.75 24.98
N GLY A 18 -21.27 17.52 23.76
CA GLY A 18 -20.90 16.37 22.95
C GLY A 18 -20.28 16.84 21.64
N ASN A 19 -19.24 16.14 21.19
CA ASN A 19 -18.66 16.35 19.87
C ASN A 19 -18.58 15.01 19.11
N LEU A 20 -18.69 15.12 17.79
CA LEU A 20 -18.55 14.04 16.85
C LEU A 20 -17.70 14.55 15.68
N SER A 21 -16.61 13.85 15.39
CA SER A 21 -15.69 14.17 14.30
C SER A 21 -15.47 12.94 13.46
N TYR A 22 -15.63 13.06 12.15
CA TYR A 22 -15.41 11.98 11.21
C TYR A 22 -14.60 12.47 10.00
N GLY A 23 -13.54 11.74 9.66
CA GLY A 23 -12.73 12.00 8.47
C GLY A 23 -13.13 11.03 7.37
N PHE A 24 -13.88 11.51 6.38
CA PHE A 24 -14.06 10.80 5.11
C PHE A 24 -12.79 10.96 4.27
N ASP A 25 -12.67 10.21 3.18
CA ASP A 25 -11.50 10.30 2.30
C ASP A 25 -11.34 11.72 1.71
N ALA A 26 -12.44 12.36 1.31
CA ALA A 26 -12.43 13.66 0.64
C ALA A 26 -12.62 14.87 1.57
N ILE A 27 -13.21 14.68 2.76
CA ILE A 27 -13.60 15.76 3.67
C ILE A 27 -13.53 15.32 5.13
N GLN A 28 -13.26 16.26 6.01
CA GLN A 28 -13.45 16.11 7.45
C GLN A 28 -14.72 16.83 7.87
N THR A 29 -15.53 16.17 8.69
CA THR A 29 -16.76 16.73 9.26
C THR A 29 -16.69 16.72 10.77
N ASN A 30 -17.09 17.83 11.39
CA ASN A 30 -17.20 17.95 12.83
C ASN A 30 -18.60 18.47 13.18
N MET A 31 -19.18 17.95 14.24
CA MET A 31 -20.43 18.40 14.83
C MET A 31 -20.25 18.50 16.33
N MET A 32 -20.80 19.56 16.93
CA MET A 32 -20.77 19.78 18.36
C MET A 32 -22.13 20.27 18.83
N LEU A 33 -22.58 19.72 19.95
CA LEU A 33 -23.77 20.12 20.66
C LEU A 33 -23.35 20.51 22.08
N SER A 34 -23.71 21.70 22.53
CA SER A 34 -23.51 22.11 23.92
C SER A 34 -24.80 22.65 24.51
N GLN A 35 -25.17 22.08 25.66
CA GLN A 35 -26.30 22.49 26.47
C GLN A 35 -25.77 23.20 27.71
N GLY A 36 -26.01 24.50 27.82
CA GLY A 36 -25.80 25.27 29.05
C GLY A 36 -27.09 25.43 29.85
N ARG A 37 -27.04 26.28 30.87
CA ARG A 37 -28.19 26.59 31.74
C ARG A 37 -29.34 27.25 30.99
N ASP A 38 -29.05 28.26 30.16
CA ASP A 38 -30.06 29.07 29.49
C ASP A 38 -29.99 28.99 27.94
N ASN A 39 -29.01 28.27 27.39
CA ASN A 39 -28.82 28.21 25.94
C ASN A 39 -28.37 26.83 25.47
N THR A 40 -28.73 26.53 24.22
CA THR A 40 -28.32 25.32 23.50
C THR A 40 -27.64 25.75 22.22
N THR A 41 -26.35 25.40 22.07
CA THR A 41 -25.59 25.72 20.87
C THR A 41 -25.34 24.45 20.08
N VAL A 42 -25.68 24.49 18.78
CA VAL A 42 -25.30 23.47 17.80
C VAL A 42 -24.33 24.10 16.84
N SER A 43 -23.20 23.46 16.58
CA SER A 43 -22.25 23.88 15.57
C SER A 43 -21.78 22.69 14.74
N GLY A 44 -21.39 22.97 13.51
CA GLY A 44 -20.83 21.97 12.61
C GLY A 44 -19.87 22.62 11.63
N SER A 45 -18.89 21.85 11.18
CA SER A 45 -17.94 22.27 10.15
C SER A 45 -17.65 21.14 9.20
N VAL A 46 -17.42 21.51 7.94
CA VAL A 46 -16.89 20.61 6.91
C VAL A 46 -15.66 21.29 6.34
N SER A 47 -14.55 20.55 6.28
CA SER A 47 -13.28 21.05 5.77
C SER A 47 -12.62 20.00 4.88
N GLY A 48 -11.80 20.47 3.94
CA GLY A 48 -11.05 19.63 3.03
C GLY A 48 -10.33 20.50 2.01
N THR A 49 -9.48 19.88 1.21
CA THR A 49 -8.69 20.55 0.19
C THR A 49 -8.98 19.95 -1.17
N ILE A 50 -9.02 20.81 -2.18
CA ILE A 50 -9.12 20.41 -3.59
C ILE A 50 -7.84 20.84 -4.27
N LEU A 51 -7.22 19.94 -5.02
CA LEU A 51 -6.01 20.18 -5.79
C LEU A 51 -6.04 19.36 -7.07
N GLY A 52 -5.26 19.75 -8.07
CA GLY A 52 -5.19 18.98 -9.30
C GLY A 52 -4.13 19.51 -10.25
N THR A 53 -3.71 18.61 -11.13
CA THR A 53 -2.82 18.90 -12.27
C THR A 53 -3.47 18.38 -13.54
N ALA A 54 -2.90 18.71 -14.72
CA ALA A 54 -3.37 18.16 -15.98
C ALA A 54 -3.40 16.62 -15.98
N ASP A 55 -2.40 15.98 -15.36
CA ASP A 55 -2.27 14.53 -15.32
C ASP A 55 -3.17 13.88 -14.26
N SER A 56 -3.15 14.43 -13.05
CA SER A 56 -3.91 13.87 -11.91
C SER A 56 -5.41 14.12 -12.02
N GLY A 57 -5.82 15.21 -12.67
CA GLY A 57 -7.20 15.72 -12.58
C GLY A 57 -7.48 16.32 -11.20
N LEU A 58 -8.75 16.57 -10.90
CA LEU A 58 -9.15 17.08 -9.59
C LEU A 58 -9.12 15.96 -8.54
N MET A 59 -8.51 16.26 -7.40
CA MET A 59 -8.42 15.42 -6.22
C MET A 59 -8.96 16.20 -5.02
N MET A 60 -9.76 15.52 -4.20
CA MET A 60 -10.30 16.06 -2.95
C MET A 60 -9.72 15.25 -1.80
N THR A 61 -9.35 15.92 -0.72
CA THR A 61 -8.77 15.27 0.45
C THR A 61 -9.26 15.92 1.74
N LYS A 62 -9.40 15.10 2.80
CA LYS A 62 -9.62 15.61 4.16
C LYS A 62 -8.44 16.40 4.72
N GLU A 63 -7.25 16.27 4.12
CA GLU A 63 -6.07 16.99 4.60
C GLU A 63 -6.26 18.50 4.39
N THR A 64 -6.13 19.27 5.47
CA THR A 64 -6.31 20.74 5.47
C THR A 64 -4.99 21.49 5.67
N GLY A 65 -3.86 20.79 5.63
CA GLY A 65 -2.54 21.41 5.76
C GLY A 65 -2.20 22.26 4.53
N ASN A 66 -1.38 23.29 4.73
CA ASN A 66 -0.97 24.18 3.65
C ASN A 66 0.14 23.59 2.78
N THR A 67 0.92 22.66 3.32
CA THR A 67 1.99 21.97 2.61
C THR A 67 1.61 20.52 2.43
N LEU A 68 1.58 20.09 1.18
CA LEU A 68 0.97 18.83 0.78
C LEU A 68 1.95 17.99 -0.02
N GLY A 69 1.81 16.68 0.09
CA GLY A 69 2.43 15.72 -0.80
C GLY A 69 1.38 15.13 -1.73
N VAL A 70 1.65 15.11 -3.02
CA VAL A 70 0.91 14.30 -4.00
C VAL A 70 1.74 13.06 -4.29
N ALA A 71 1.22 11.91 -3.92
CA ALA A 71 1.86 10.64 -4.18
C ALA A 71 1.10 9.86 -5.25
N ARG A 72 1.84 9.13 -6.09
CA ARG A 72 1.25 8.31 -7.15
C ARG A 72 1.85 6.90 -7.16
N ILE A 73 0.99 5.89 -7.25
CA ILE A 73 1.34 4.51 -7.61
C ILE A 73 0.64 4.20 -8.93
N PRO A 74 1.30 4.34 -10.09
CA PRO A 74 0.64 4.32 -11.39
C PRO A 74 -0.28 3.12 -11.59
N GLY A 75 -1.56 3.38 -11.89
CA GLY A 75 -2.54 2.32 -12.16
C GLY A 75 -3.06 1.56 -10.94
N VAL A 76 -2.58 1.85 -9.74
CA VAL A 76 -2.93 1.10 -8.52
C VAL A 76 -3.88 1.90 -7.64
N LYS A 77 -5.13 1.45 -7.55
CA LYS A 77 -6.18 2.03 -6.69
C LYS A 77 -6.20 1.38 -5.31
N GLY A 78 -6.56 2.14 -4.29
CA GLY A 78 -6.91 1.61 -2.97
C GLY A 78 -5.76 1.53 -1.97
N VAL A 79 -4.54 1.87 -2.39
CA VAL A 79 -3.36 1.88 -1.51
C VAL A 79 -3.33 3.17 -0.70
N ARG A 80 -2.94 3.10 0.57
CA ARG A 80 -2.77 4.29 1.41
C ARG A 80 -1.30 4.63 1.58
N ILE A 81 -1.04 5.90 1.86
CA ILE A 81 0.29 6.44 2.13
C ILE A 81 0.17 7.29 3.39
N ASN A 82 0.88 6.94 4.45
CA ASN A 82 0.81 7.63 5.75
C ASN A 82 -0.63 7.84 6.28
N GLY A 83 -1.52 6.88 6.11
CA GLY A 83 -2.92 7.00 6.56
C GLY A 83 -3.76 8.03 5.79
N SER A 84 -3.34 8.39 4.58
CA SER A 84 -4.14 9.19 3.64
C SER A 84 -5.41 8.47 3.18
N ALA A 85 -6.21 9.19 2.40
CA ALA A 85 -7.24 8.55 1.58
C ALA A 85 -6.62 7.49 0.66
N PRO A 86 -7.36 6.42 0.31
CA PRO A 86 -6.89 5.44 -0.67
C PRO A 86 -6.59 6.10 -2.02
N THR A 87 -5.57 5.60 -2.72
CA THR A 87 -5.26 6.06 -4.08
C THR A 87 -6.47 5.93 -5.01
N ASN A 88 -6.67 6.93 -5.85
CA ASN A 88 -7.75 6.94 -6.84
C ASN A 88 -7.46 5.97 -8.02
N SER A 89 -8.35 5.92 -9.02
CA SER A 89 -8.20 5.03 -10.18
C SER A 89 -6.94 5.27 -11.02
N LYS A 90 -6.37 6.48 -10.95
CA LYS A 90 -5.10 6.83 -11.61
C LYS A 90 -3.88 6.59 -10.72
N GLY A 91 -4.11 6.17 -9.47
CA GLY A 91 -3.06 5.88 -8.50
C GLY A 91 -2.67 7.04 -7.61
N TYR A 92 -3.38 8.18 -7.62
CA TYR A 92 -3.00 9.35 -6.84
C TYR A 92 -3.65 9.38 -5.46
N THR A 93 -2.91 9.84 -4.47
CA THR A 93 -3.40 10.24 -3.15
C THR A 93 -2.65 11.48 -2.65
N VAL A 94 -3.19 12.10 -1.59
CA VAL A 94 -2.67 13.33 -1.01
C VAL A 94 -2.38 13.13 0.46
N VAL A 95 -1.19 13.51 0.88
CA VAL A 95 -0.70 13.45 2.26
C VAL A 95 -0.41 14.84 2.79
N ASN A 96 -0.61 15.05 4.08
CA ASN A 96 -0.18 16.28 4.75
C ASN A 96 1.33 16.19 5.06
N LEU A 97 2.04 17.30 4.92
CA LEU A 97 3.48 17.40 5.23
C LEU A 97 3.73 18.56 6.19
N SER A 98 4.78 18.43 7.00
CA SER A 98 5.28 19.49 7.87
C SER A 98 6.35 20.32 7.16
N ASP A 99 6.17 21.64 7.17
CA ASP A 99 7.06 22.61 6.55
C ASP A 99 8.44 22.59 7.22
N TYR A 100 9.50 22.77 6.42
CA TYR A 100 10.90 22.85 6.86
C TYR A 100 11.36 21.66 7.72
N SER A 101 10.62 20.55 7.67
CA SER A 101 10.87 19.34 8.45
C SER A 101 11.04 18.14 7.54
N LEU A 102 11.76 17.13 8.03
CA LEU A 102 11.89 15.86 7.33
C LEU A 102 10.56 15.10 7.42
N ASN A 103 9.94 14.88 6.27
CA ASN A 103 8.75 14.07 6.13
C ASN A 103 9.09 12.77 5.42
N ARG A 104 8.77 11.64 6.05
CA ARG A 104 8.84 10.33 5.41
C ARG A 104 7.48 10.01 4.80
N VAL A 105 7.40 9.99 3.47
CA VAL A 105 6.22 9.59 2.71
C VAL A 105 6.33 8.10 2.44
N SER A 106 5.54 7.26 3.13
CA SER A 106 5.65 5.80 3.10
C SER A 106 4.36 5.16 2.65
N VAL A 107 4.46 4.12 1.82
CA VAL A 107 3.32 3.28 1.44
C VAL A 107 2.88 2.45 2.64
N ASP A 108 1.58 2.40 2.88
CA ASP A 108 0.96 1.55 3.90
C ASP A 108 0.79 0.14 3.32
N MET A 109 1.71 -0.77 3.65
CA MET A 109 1.80 -2.11 3.04
C MET A 109 0.55 -2.99 3.28
N GLU A 110 -0.27 -2.66 4.28
CA GLU A 110 -1.52 -3.36 4.59
C GLU A 110 -2.56 -3.29 3.46
N ASN A 111 -2.47 -2.29 2.58
CA ASN A 111 -3.40 -2.09 1.48
C ASN A 111 -2.76 -2.34 0.11
N VAL A 112 -1.53 -2.84 0.06
CA VAL A 112 -0.84 -3.18 -1.19
C VAL A 112 -1.31 -4.55 -1.66
N PRO A 113 -1.73 -4.71 -2.94
CA PRO A 113 -2.06 -6.02 -3.50
C PRO A 113 -0.89 -7.01 -3.42
N ASP A 114 -1.17 -8.29 -3.15
CA ASP A 114 -0.14 -9.33 -3.00
C ASP A 114 0.71 -9.56 -4.25
N ASP A 115 0.14 -9.24 -5.43
CA ASP A 115 0.76 -9.34 -6.74
C ASP A 115 1.45 -8.05 -7.18
N LEU A 116 1.55 -7.03 -6.32
CA LEU A 116 2.22 -5.78 -6.63
C LEU A 116 3.61 -5.73 -5.97
N GLU A 117 4.64 -5.47 -6.77
CA GLU A 117 6.00 -5.26 -6.30
C GLU A 117 6.38 -3.78 -6.43
N LEU A 118 6.73 -3.16 -5.30
CA LEU A 118 7.12 -1.76 -5.22
C LEU A 118 8.64 -1.61 -5.32
N GLN A 119 9.12 -0.79 -6.25
CA GLN A 119 10.56 -0.49 -6.41
C GLN A 119 11.11 0.36 -5.26
N THR A 120 10.24 1.17 -4.65
CA THR A 120 10.54 1.98 -3.47
C THR A 120 9.29 2.00 -2.62
N THR A 121 9.45 1.94 -1.30
CA THR A 121 8.33 1.93 -0.35
C THR A 121 8.23 3.23 0.44
N SER A 122 9.27 4.06 0.45
CA SER A 122 9.22 5.37 1.08
C SER A 122 10.18 6.38 0.46
N PHE A 123 9.79 7.66 0.49
CA PHE A 123 10.64 8.80 0.17
C PHE A 123 10.78 9.72 1.38
N ASN A 124 11.96 10.32 1.53
CA ASN A 124 12.18 11.41 2.48
C ASN A 124 12.15 12.75 1.73
N VAL A 125 11.37 13.71 2.23
CA VAL A 125 11.22 15.04 1.63
C VAL A 125 11.27 16.13 2.69
N VAL A 126 11.83 17.29 2.34
CA VAL A 126 11.87 18.49 3.20
C VAL A 126 11.24 19.65 2.43
N PRO A 127 9.92 19.88 2.56
CA PRO A 127 9.23 20.93 1.83
C PRO A 127 9.44 22.31 2.46
N THR A 128 9.36 23.37 1.67
CA THR A 128 9.18 24.74 2.17
C THR A 128 7.71 25.00 2.49
N GLU A 129 7.41 26.12 3.14
CA GLU A 129 6.02 26.53 3.41
C GLU A 129 5.18 26.56 2.12
N LYS A 130 3.96 26.02 2.20
CA LYS A 130 2.96 25.96 1.10
C LYS A 130 3.41 25.17 -0.13
N ALA A 131 4.44 24.35 -0.02
CA ALA A 131 4.88 23.53 -1.14
C ALA A 131 3.89 22.37 -1.42
N VAL A 132 3.75 22.02 -2.70
CA VAL A 132 3.09 20.78 -3.14
C VAL A 132 4.15 19.86 -3.71
N VAL A 133 4.54 18.84 -2.95
CA VAL A 133 5.63 17.92 -3.33
C VAL A 133 5.04 16.72 -4.07
N TYR A 134 5.52 16.46 -5.29
CA TYR A 134 5.12 15.26 -6.04
C TYR A 134 6.10 14.10 -5.86
N ARG A 135 5.62 12.89 -5.58
CA ARG A 135 6.42 11.66 -5.60
C ARG A 135 5.67 10.51 -6.26
N GLU A 136 6.37 9.80 -7.14
CA GLU A 136 5.85 8.59 -7.79
C GLU A 136 6.59 7.37 -7.24
N PHE A 137 5.83 6.34 -6.87
CA PHE A 137 6.32 5.05 -6.43
C PHE A 137 6.24 4.10 -7.62
N GLY A 138 7.39 3.67 -8.12
CA GLY A 138 7.46 2.65 -9.16
C GLY A 138 6.88 1.34 -8.64
N ALA A 139 5.98 0.74 -9.41
CA ALA A 139 5.28 -0.48 -9.05
C ALA A 139 5.05 -1.34 -10.29
N GLU A 140 5.21 -2.64 -10.14
CA GLU A 140 4.99 -3.62 -11.20
C GLU A 140 4.10 -4.75 -10.68
N HIS A 141 3.15 -5.20 -11.51
CA HIS A 141 2.43 -6.43 -11.20
C HIS A 141 3.33 -7.63 -11.51
N VAL A 142 3.46 -8.53 -10.55
CA VAL A 142 4.27 -9.74 -10.64
C VAL A 142 3.44 -10.99 -10.49
N LEU A 143 3.87 -12.03 -11.18
CA LEU A 143 3.38 -13.38 -11.05
C LEU A 143 4.29 -14.11 -10.07
N ARG A 144 3.81 -14.30 -8.85
CA ARG A 144 4.49 -15.02 -7.78
C ARG A 144 4.11 -16.49 -7.81
N TYR A 145 5.11 -17.35 -7.96
CA TYR A 145 4.98 -18.80 -7.91
C TYR A 145 5.68 -19.32 -6.67
N ILE A 146 5.03 -20.22 -5.94
CA ILE A 146 5.61 -20.95 -4.82
C ILE A 146 5.58 -22.42 -5.20
N LEU A 147 6.71 -22.94 -5.66
CA LEU A 147 6.81 -24.27 -6.25
C LEU A 147 7.63 -25.18 -5.37
N ARG A 148 7.13 -26.38 -5.07
CA ARG A 148 7.92 -27.46 -4.51
C ARG A 148 8.41 -28.34 -5.65
N VAL A 149 9.71 -28.24 -5.94
CA VAL A 149 10.35 -28.97 -7.03
C VAL A 149 10.72 -30.37 -6.56
N LYS A 150 10.28 -31.38 -7.30
CA LYS A 150 10.57 -32.79 -7.05
C LYS A 150 11.29 -33.41 -8.24
N GLU A 151 12.18 -34.35 -7.96
CA GLU A 151 12.77 -35.22 -8.97
C GLU A 151 11.72 -36.19 -9.54
N ARG A 152 12.04 -36.87 -10.65
CA ARG A 152 11.15 -37.85 -11.30
C ARG A 152 10.70 -38.98 -10.36
N ASP A 153 11.52 -39.32 -9.37
CA ASP A 153 11.24 -40.35 -8.37
C ASP A 153 10.41 -39.83 -7.17
N GLY A 154 10.01 -38.55 -7.19
CA GLY A 154 9.20 -37.91 -6.17
C GLY A 154 9.99 -37.35 -4.98
N ARG A 155 11.32 -37.52 -4.94
CA ARG A 155 12.16 -36.89 -3.92
C ARG A 155 12.20 -35.38 -4.12
N ILE A 156 12.31 -34.64 -3.02
CA ILE A 156 12.43 -33.19 -3.08
C ILE A 156 13.79 -32.81 -3.65
N LEU A 157 13.80 -31.91 -4.63
CA LEU A 157 15.02 -31.33 -5.17
C LEU A 157 15.58 -30.32 -4.16
N ASN A 158 16.78 -30.57 -3.64
CA ASN A 158 17.43 -29.65 -2.69
C ASN A 158 18.48 -28.81 -3.40
N GLY A 159 18.29 -27.48 -3.39
CA GLY A 159 19.23 -26.53 -3.96
C GLY A 159 19.24 -26.48 -5.49
N GLY A 160 19.81 -25.41 -6.00
CA GLY A 160 19.95 -25.12 -7.43
C GLY A 160 19.49 -23.71 -7.78
N SER A 161 20.07 -23.17 -8.85
CA SER A 161 19.69 -21.88 -9.43
C SER A 161 18.69 -22.11 -10.55
N ALA A 162 17.57 -21.40 -10.52
CA ALA A 162 16.49 -21.53 -11.48
C ALA A 162 16.57 -20.41 -12.52
N GLN A 163 16.38 -20.74 -13.79
CA GLN A 163 16.28 -19.79 -14.89
C GLN A 163 15.09 -20.13 -15.78
N THR A 164 14.44 -19.11 -16.32
CA THR A 164 13.39 -19.28 -17.34
C THR A 164 13.97 -19.66 -18.69
N GLU A 165 13.12 -20.04 -19.64
CA GLU A 165 13.52 -20.30 -21.03
C GLU A 165 14.14 -19.08 -21.74
N GLN A 166 13.93 -17.88 -21.21
CA GLN A 166 14.48 -16.61 -21.72
C GLN A 166 15.82 -16.25 -21.06
N GLY A 167 16.33 -17.09 -20.15
CA GLY A 167 17.54 -16.81 -19.38
C GLY A 167 17.33 -15.80 -18.25
N LEU A 168 16.08 -15.45 -17.92
CA LEU A 168 15.78 -14.62 -16.76
C LEU A 168 15.95 -15.43 -15.48
N ASP A 169 16.58 -14.83 -14.48
CA ASP A 169 16.73 -15.40 -13.14
C ASP A 169 15.35 -15.67 -12.51
N ALA A 170 15.11 -16.93 -12.15
CA ALA A 170 13.89 -17.39 -11.50
C ALA A 170 14.07 -17.65 -10.00
N GLY A 171 15.24 -17.31 -9.45
CA GLY A 171 15.59 -17.49 -8.06
C GLY A 171 16.33 -18.80 -7.80
N PHE A 172 16.28 -19.25 -6.56
CA PHE A 172 16.98 -20.46 -6.13
C PHE A 172 16.05 -21.35 -5.30
N ILE A 173 16.37 -22.63 -5.28
CA ILE A 173 15.65 -23.59 -4.45
C ILE A 173 16.16 -23.52 -3.03
N ALA A 174 15.28 -23.11 -2.12
CA ALA A 174 15.53 -23.09 -0.68
C ALA A 174 15.30 -24.48 -0.04
N GLY A 175 15.47 -24.55 1.28
CA GLY A 175 15.20 -25.77 2.06
C GLY A 175 13.78 -26.32 1.81
N ASN A 176 13.63 -27.64 1.89
CA ASN A 176 12.41 -28.38 1.54
C ASN A 176 11.99 -28.26 0.06
N GLY A 177 12.95 -27.94 -0.81
CA GLY A 177 12.80 -27.88 -2.27
C GLY A 177 11.81 -26.83 -2.77
N VAL A 178 11.67 -25.74 -2.03
CA VAL A 178 10.77 -24.64 -2.39
C VAL A 178 11.52 -23.63 -3.25
N LEU A 179 11.05 -23.43 -4.48
CA LEU A 179 11.41 -22.33 -5.35
C LEU A 179 10.34 -21.24 -5.23
N LEU A 180 10.76 -20.03 -4.86
CA LEU A 180 9.92 -18.84 -4.93
C LEU A 180 10.38 -18.01 -6.14
N MET A 181 9.47 -17.81 -7.08
CA MET A 181 9.75 -17.14 -8.34
C MET A 181 8.78 -15.96 -8.51
N ASN A 182 9.31 -14.75 -8.68
CA ASN A 182 8.54 -13.56 -9.06
C ASN A 182 8.86 -13.25 -10.53
N MET A 183 7.83 -13.15 -11.38
CA MET A 183 8.01 -12.94 -12.81
C MET A 183 7.09 -11.84 -13.34
N LEU A 184 7.58 -11.01 -14.27
CA LEU A 184 6.74 -10.02 -14.95
C LEU A 184 5.83 -10.66 -16.03
N SER A 185 6.16 -11.86 -16.49
CA SER A 185 5.38 -12.61 -17.48
C SER A 185 5.42 -14.11 -17.17
N ALA A 186 4.41 -14.86 -17.59
CA ALA A 186 4.32 -16.28 -17.27
C ALA A 186 5.39 -17.07 -18.04
N PRO A 187 6.36 -17.71 -17.37
CA PRO A 187 7.34 -18.54 -18.05
C PRO A 187 6.67 -19.82 -18.56
N SER A 188 7.19 -20.39 -19.65
CA SER A 188 6.71 -21.66 -20.17
C SER A 188 7.46 -22.86 -19.56
N ARG A 189 8.75 -22.68 -19.27
CA ARG A 189 9.64 -23.70 -18.73
C ARG A 189 10.70 -23.07 -17.83
N VAL A 190 11.05 -23.77 -16.76
CA VAL A 190 12.14 -23.39 -15.86
C VAL A 190 13.17 -24.49 -15.82
N SER A 191 14.44 -24.09 -15.88
CA SER A 191 15.62 -24.94 -15.76
C SER A 191 16.29 -24.67 -14.42
N VAL A 192 16.61 -25.72 -13.68
CA VAL A 192 17.31 -25.64 -12.39
C VAL A 192 18.67 -26.29 -12.53
N GLU A 193 19.72 -25.50 -12.46
CA GLU A 193 21.10 -25.95 -12.47
C GLU A 193 21.60 -26.20 -11.04
N ARG A 194 22.20 -27.36 -10.81
CA ARG A 194 22.74 -27.80 -9.52
C ARG A 194 24.26 -27.64 -9.46
N GLY A 195 24.81 -27.67 -8.24
CA GLY A 195 26.26 -27.57 -8.03
C GLY A 195 27.09 -28.73 -8.60
N ASP A 196 26.46 -29.85 -8.96
CA ASP A 196 27.09 -30.99 -9.63
C ASP A 196 27.01 -30.90 -11.18
N GLY A 197 26.46 -29.81 -11.71
CA GLY A 197 26.27 -29.58 -13.14
C GLY A 197 25.04 -30.29 -13.74
N SER A 198 24.25 -31.01 -12.93
CA SER A 198 22.99 -31.58 -13.40
C SER A 198 21.91 -30.50 -13.54
N VAL A 199 21.08 -30.63 -14.57
CA VAL A 199 20.01 -29.68 -14.87
C VAL A 199 18.65 -30.38 -14.86
N CYS A 200 17.75 -29.91 -14.00
CA CYS A 200 16.35 -30.31 -13.98
C CYS A 200 15.52 -29.30 -14.77
N HIS A 201 14.61 -29.76 -15.63
CA HIS A 201 13.67 -28.88 -16.33
C HIS A 201 12.25 -29.21 -15.90
N PHE A 202 11.36 -28.24 -15.80
CA PHE A 202 9.93 -28.48 -15.59
C PHE A 202 9.07 -27.44 -16.31
N SER A 203 7.90 -27.85 -16.79
CA SER A 203 6.92 -26.91 -17.35
C SER A 203 6.16 -26.16 -16.26
N VAL A 204 5.92 -24.86 -16.51
CA VAL A 204 5.07 -24.00 -15.66
C VAL A 204 3.66 -23.85 -16.26
N LYS A 205 3.38 -24.51 -17.39
CA LYS A 205 2.05 -24.48 -18.02
C LYS A 205 1.00 -25.09 -17.08
N GLY A 206 -0.07 -24.34 -16.83
CA GLY A 206 -1.16 -24.75 -15.94
C GLY A 206 -0.93 -24.47 -14.45
N ILE A 207 0.25 -23.95 -14.08
CA ILE A 207 0.51 -23.48 -12.72
C ILE A 207 -0.10 -22.08 -12.56
N VAL A 208 -0.87 -21.90 -11.49
CA VAL A 208 -1.54 -20.62 -11.22
C VAL A 208 -0.64 -19.75 -10.34
N PRO A 209 -0.25 -18.54 -10.78
CA PRO A 209 0.50 -17.60 -9.93
C PRO A 209 -0.39 -16.97 -8.86
N ASN A 210 0.23 -16.31 -7.89
CA ASN A 210 -0.43 -15.46 -6.87
C ASN A 210 -1.45 -16.21 -5.98
N THR A 211 -1.29 -17.52 -5.81
CA THR A 211 -2.20 -18.34 -4.97
C THR A 211 -1.86 -18.31 -3.48
N GLY A 212 -0.67 -17.83 -3.11
CA GLY A 212 -0.12 -17.91 -1.75
C GLY A 212 0.11 -19.35 -1.26
N LYS A 213 -0.02 -20.35 -2.13
CA LYS A 213 0.07 -21.77 -1.79
C LYS A 213 1.20 -22.45 -2.55
N VAL A 214 1.82 -23.42 -1.89
CA VAL A 214 2.83 -24.29 -2.50
C VAL A 214 2.15 -25.20 -3.52
N GLN A 215 2.67 -25.22 -4.74
CA GLN A 215 2.27 -26.12 -5.82
C GLN A 215 3.42 -27.07 -6.15
N GLU A 216 3.14 -28.34 -6.43
CA GLU A 216 4.19 -29.32 -6.72
C GLU A 216 4.48 -29.37 -8.22
N VAL A 217 5.77 -29.39 -8.57
CA VAL A 217 6.26 -29.55 -9.95
C VAL A 217 7.33 -30.63 -9.97
N TYR A 218 7.40 -31.36 -11.08
CA TYR A 218 8.30 -32.51 -11.24
C TYR A 218 9.29 -32.25 -12.36
N CYS A 219 10.55 -32.65 -12.14
CA CYS A 219 11.57 -32.64 -13.17
C CYS A 219 11.17 -33.58 -14.32
N GLU A 220 11.27 -33.06 -15.55
CA GLU A 220 10.98 -33.76 -16.81
C GLU A 220 12.11 -34.65 -17.28
#